data_AF-A0A941A4U5-F1
#
_entry.id   AF-A0A941A4U5-F1
#
_cell.length_a   1.000
_cell.length_b   1.000
_cell.length_c   1.000
_cell.angle_alpha   90.00
_cell.angle_beta   90.00
_cell.angle_gamma   90.00
#
_symmetry.space_group_name_H-M   'P 1'
#
loop_
_entity.id
_entity.type
_entity.pdbx_description
1 polymer ?
#
loop_
_entity_poly.entity_id
_entity_poly.type
_entity_poly.pdbx_seq_one_letter_code
_entity_poly.pdbx_strand_id
1 'polypeptide(L)'
;MECIQMTVNITHEESPAGGISVFVDVYFGERKMQDILDVAVFFQAIVKSGRYPLFTCGCGCFGCGGYYVDVECTDKDWILRNKYHPLEKSLLENFEYHVSWEQVHNVAAQIKGYIMQLIQKNPGTMLMSGTIGEVDLSNFFTEENSE
;
A
#
# COMPACT_ATOMS: atom_id res chain seq x y z
N MET A 1 -11.14 -21.60 -6.04
CA MET A 1 -9.80 -20.99 -6.16
C MET A 1 -9.40 -20.59 -4.77
N GLU A 2 -8.22 -21.00 -4.31
CA GLU A 2 -7.80 -20.73 -2.92
C GLU A 2 -7.24 -19.31 -2.83
N CYS A 3 -7.58 -18.60 -1.75
CA CYS A 3 -7.02 -17.28 -1.48
C CYS A 3 -5.53 -17.43 -1.15
N ILE A 4 -4.70 -16.56 -1.73
CA ILE A 4 -3.29 -16.47 -1.37
C ILE A 4 -3.16 -15.70 -0.05
N GLN A 5 -2.20 -16.10 0.78
CA GLN A 5 -1.90 -15.39 2.02
C GLN A 5 -1.24 -14.04 1.73
N MET A 6 -1.83 -12.93 2.17
CA MET A 6 -1.21 -11.61 2.14
C MET A 6 -0.58 -11.28 3.50
N THR A 7 0.70 -10.87 3.50
CA THR A 7 1.38 -10.35 4.70
C THR A 7 2.16 -9.08 4.38
N VAL A 8 2.54 -8.33 5.42
CA VAL A 8 3.31 -7.09 5.28
C VAL A 8 4.48 -7.05 6.25
N ASN A 9 5.56 -6.41 5.82
CA ASN A 9 6.65 -5.97 6.69
C ASN A 9 6.69 -4.44 6.68
N ILE A 10 6.57 -3.83 7.86
CA ILE A 10 6.48 -2.37 8.00
C ILE A 10 7.74 -1.87 8.71
N THR A 11 8.47 -0.98 8.05
CA THR A 11 9.65 -0.31 8.61
C THR A 11 9.49 1.20 8.52
N HIS A 12 10.28 1.92 9.29
CA HIS A 12 10.36 3.38 9.20
C HIS A 12 11.77 3.88 9.43
N GLU A 13 12.08 5.06 8.89
CA GLU A 13 13.32 5.78 9.11
C GLU A 13 13.07 7.30 9.08
N GLU A 14 14.03 8.09 9.54
CA GLU A 14 13.98 9.54 9.39
C GLU A 14 14.08 9.90 7.90
N SER A 15 13.14 10.72 7.40
CA SER A 15 13.15 11.14 6.01
C SER A 15 14.24 12.21 5.79
N PRO A 16 15.05 12.09 4.71
CA PRO A 16 15.92 13.17 4.27
C PRO A 16 15.19 14.48 3.92
N ALA A 17 13.89 14.41 3.63
CA ALA A 17 13.04 15.58 3.38
C ALA A 17 12.43 16.19 4.67
N GLY A 18 12.72 15.59 5.82
CA GLY A 18 12.07 15.89 7.10
C GLY A 18 10.83 15.01 7.32
N GLY A 19 10.60 14.60 8.57
CA GLY A 19 9.52 13.67 8.93
C GLY A 19 9.98 12.22 9.04
N ILE A 20 9.02 11.29 8.97
CA ILE A 20 9.25 9.84 9.05
C ILE A 20 8.79 9.18 7.75
N SER A 21 9.71 8.49 7.09
CA SER A 21 9.43 7.63 5.94
C SER A 21 8.91 6.29 6.45
N VAL A 22 7.79 5.81 5.91
CA VAL A 22 7.20 4.51 6.23
C VAL A 22 7.24 3.62 4.98
N PHE A 23 7.88 2.47 5.09
CA PHE A 23 7.97 1.49 4.00
C PHE A 23 7.13 0.28 4.35
N VAL A 24 6.25 -0.12 3.43
CA VAL A 24 5.39 -1.29 3.58
C VAL A 24 5.71 -2.26 2.44
N ASP A 25 6.51 -3.27 2.76
CA ASP A 25 6.76 -4.40 1.86
C ASP A 25 5.59 -5.37 1.92
N VAL A 26 5.04 -5.75 0.77
CA VAL A 26 3.93 -6.70 0.68
C VAL A 26 4.43 -8.05 0.20
N TYR A 27 3.88 -9.11 0.77
CA TYR A 27 4.11 -10.48 0.35
C TYR A 27 2.78 -11.16 0.02
N PHE A 28 2.76 -11.89 -1.09
CA PHE A 28 1.69 -12.85 -1.40
C PHE A 28 2.28 -14.26 -1.37
N GLY A 29 1.92 -15.04 -0.36
CA GLY A 29 2.62 -16.27 0.02
C GLY A 29 4.05 -15.93 0.44
N GLU A 30 5.03 -16.58 -0.16
CA GLU A 30 6.46 -16.33 0.07
C GLU A 30 7.05 -15.25 -0.86
N ARG A 31 6.26 -14.74 -1.81
CA ARG A 31 6.74 -13.80 -2.82
C ARG A 31 6.61 -12.36 -2.33
N LYS A 32 7.74 -11.68 -2.16
CA LYS A 32 7.81 -10.24 -1.97
C LYS A 32 7.47 -9.51 -3.28
N MET A 33 6.65 -8.47 -3.21
CA MET A 33 6.43 -7.54 -4.32
C MET A 33 7.67 -6.65 -4.53
N GLN A 34 7.94 -6.27 -5.77
CA GLN A 34 9.17 -5.53 -6.10
C GLN A 34 9.22 -4.13 -5.46
N ASP A 35 8.08 -3.46 -5.42
CA ASP A 35 7.92 -2.08 -4.98
C ASP A 35 7.16 -2.01 -3.64
N ILE A 36 7.21 -0.86 -2.97
CA ILE A 36 6.51 -0.66 -1.70
C ILE A 36 5.05 -0.31 -1.93
N LEU A 37 4.20 -0.67 -0.97
CA LEU A 37 2.80 -0.31 -0.97
C LEU A 37 2.63 1.18 -0.65
N ASP A 38 1.90 1.89 -1.50
CA ASP A 38 1.38 3.21 -1.16
C ASP A 38 0.21 3.03 -0.18
N VAL A 39 0.43 3.47 1.07
CA VAL A 39 -0.54 3.26 2.14
C VAL A 39 -1.84 4.00 1.88
N ALA A 40 -1.77 5.26 1.42
CA ALA A 40 -2.96 6.05 1.18
C ALA A 40 -3.79 5.44 0.03
N VAL A 41 -3.13 5.01 -1.04
CA VAL A 41 -3.78 4.35 -2.18
C VAL A 41 -4.34 2.98 -1.77
N PHE A 42 -3.66 2.23 -0.92
CA PHE A 42 -4.17 0.95 -0.40
C PHE A 42 -5.51 1.13 0.30
N PHE A 43 -5.64 2.09 1.22
CA PHE A 43 -6.90 2.35 1.91
C PHE A 43 -8.02 2.83 0.98
N GLN A 44 -7.69 3.49 -0.14
CA GLN A 44 -8.67 3.79 -1.18
C GLN A 44 -9.09 2.54 -1.97
N ALA A 45 -8.13 1.68 -2.30
CA ALA A 45 -8.32 0.50 -3.14
C ALA A 45 -9.14 -0.62 -2.46
N ILE A 46 -9.13 -0.69 -1.13
CA ILE A 46 -9.96 -1.66 -0.40
C ILE A 46 -11.44 -1.25 -0.34
N VAL A 47 -11.81 -0.01 -0.70
CA VAL A 47 -13.20 0.47 -0.62
C VAL A 47 -13.96 0.24 -1.92
N LYS A 48 -13.31 0.33 -3.07
CA LYS A 48 -13.98 0.21 -4.38
C LYS A 48 -13.06 -0.39 -5.45
N SER A 49 -13.66 -1.17 -6.34
CA SER A 49 -12.98 -1.66 -7.54
C SER A 49 -12.49 -0.52 -8.41
N GLY A 50 -11.35 -0.70 -9.09
CA GLY A 50 -10.75 0.32 -9.93
C GLY A 50 -9.29 0.03 -10.24
N ARG A 51 -8.66 0.95 -10.97
CA ARG A 51 -7.24 0.89 -11.28
C ARG A 51 -6.48 1.87 -10.40
N TYR A 52 -5.51 1.37 -9.64
CA TYR A 52 -4.81 2.13 -8.61
C TYR A 52 -3.30 2.10 -8.80
N PRO A 53 -2.59 3.22 -8.56
CA PRO A 53 -1.12 3.25 -8.45
C PRO A 53 -0.68 2.64 -7.10
N LEU A 54 -1.00 1.37 -6.89
CA LEU A 54 -0.97 0.73 -5.56
C LEU A 54 0.45 0.48 -5.04
N PHE A 55 1.40 0.29 -5.95
CA PHE A 55 2.81 0.08 -5.62
C PHE A 55 3.67 1.18 -6.23
N THR A 56 4.59 1.71 -5.43
CA THR A 56 5.51 2.80 -5.80
C THR A 56 6.94 2.40 -5.54
N CYS A 57 7.87 3.01 -6.27
CA CYS A 57 9.30 2.99 -5.94
C CYS A 57 9.55 3.33 -4.45
N GLY A 58 10.68 2.92 -3.88
CA GLY A 58 11.03 3.21 -2.47
C GLY A 58 11.02 4.72 -2.10
N CYS A 59 11.13 5.58 -3.11
CA CYS A 59 10.92 7.02 -2.98
C CYS A 59 9.52 7.42 -2.49
N GLY A 60 8.49 6.61 -2.72
CA GLY A 60 7.09 6.95 -2.43
C GLY A 60 6.40 7.80 -3.51
N CYS A 61 7.10 8.14 -4.60
CA CYS A 61 6.53 8.88 -5.73
C CYS A 61 6.27 7.94 -6.91
N PHE A 62 5.01 7.77 -7.29
CA PHE A 62 4.64 6.88 -8.41
C PHE A 62 5.29 7.27 -9.75
N GLY A 63 5.56 8.56 -9.98
CA GLY A 63 6.23 9.03 -11.20
C GLY A 63 7.70 8.59 -11.35
N CYS A 64 8.35 8.11 -10.28
CA CYS A 64 9.72 7.59 -10.31
C CYS A 64 9.80 6.08 -10.55
N GLY A 65 8.66 5.39 -10.57
CA GLY A 65 8.55 3.94 -10.64
C GLY A 65 7.36 3.44 -9.82
N GLY A 66 7.07 2.16 -9.92
CA GLY A 66 5.81 1.59 -9.44
C GLY A 66 4.98 1.05 -10.58
N TYR A 67 3.79 0.56 -10.26
CA TYR A 67 2.88 0.02 -11.25
C TYR A 67 1.42 0.09 -10.80
N TYR A 68 0.55 0.17 -11.80
CA TYR A 68 -0.89 0.10 -11.58
C TYR A 68 -1.33 -1.34 -11.28
N VAL A 69 -2.31 -1.46 -10.40
CA VAL A 69 -3.02 -2.71 -10.11
C VAL A 69 -4.49 -2.50 -10.38
N ASP A 70 -5.08 -3.39 -11.17
CA ASP A 70 -6.52 -3.50 -11.34
C ASP A 70 -7.09 -4.28 -10.16
N VAL A 71 -7.92 -3.62 -9.37
CA VAL A 71 -8.53 -4.12 -8.15
C VAL A 71 -10.00 -4.39 -8.40
N GLU A 72 -10.45 -5.59 -8.05
CA GLU A 72 -11.86 -5.99 -8.07
C GLU A 72 -12.28 -6.44 -6.67
N CYS A 73 -13.20 -5.68 -6.09
CA CYS A 73 -13.88 -6.02 -4.84
C CYS A 73 -15.08 -6.92 -5.15
N THR A 74 -15.04 -8.16 -4.67
CA THR A 74 -16.17 -9.09 -4.73
C THR A 74 -16.73 -9.32 -3.31
N ASP A 75 -17.84 -10.04 -3.19
CA ASP A 75 -18.41 -10.38 -1.88
C ASP A 75 -17.49 -11.26 -1.01
N LYS A 76 -16.51 -11.94 -1.62
CA LYS A 76 -15.63 -12.91 -0.94
C LYS A 76 -14.18 -12.43 -0.88
N ASP A 77 -13.70 -11.93 -2.01
CA ASP A 77 -12.29 -11.75 -2.27
C ASP A 77 -12.01 -10.33 -2.77
N TRP A 78 -10.86 -9.82 -2.36
CA TRP A 78 -10.19 -8.66 -2.94
C TRP A 78 -9.20 -9.18 -3.98
N ILE A 79 -9.53 -8.98 -5.25
CA ILE A 79 -8.78 -9.55 -6.37
C ILE A 79 -7.86 -8.47 -6.94
N LEU A 80 -6.56 -8.73 -6.95
CA LEU A 80 -5.55 -7.87 -7.54
C LEU A 80 -5.05 -8.46 -8.84
N ARG A 81 -5.04 -7.68 -9.91
CA ARG A 81 -4.49 -8.08 -11.21
C ARG A 81 -3.50 -7.04 -11.70
N ASN A 82 -2.34 -7.52 -12.13
CA ASN A 82 -1.42 -6.73 -12.92
C ASN A 82 -1.15 -7.51 -14.20
N LYS A 83 -1.79 -7.12 -15.29
CA LYS A 83 -1.69 -7.81 -16.59
C LYS A 83 -1.59 -6.86 -17.80
N TYR A 84 -1.59 -5.53 -17.63
CA TYR A 84 -1.87 -4.62 -18.74
C TYR A 84 -0.89 -3.44 -18.91
N HIS A 85 -0.06 -3.52 -19.95
CA HIS A 85 0.69 -2.39 -20.53
C HIS A 85 0.52 -2.35 -22.06
N PRO A 86 -0.45 -1.59 -22.61
CA PRO A 86 -0.54 -1.39 -24.06
C PRO A 86 0.48 -0.37 -24.58
N LEU A 87 1.17 0.37 -23.69
CA LEU A 87 1.98 1.55 -24.07
C LEU A 87 3.35 1.72 -23.37
N GLU A 88 3.83 0.80 -22.53
CA GLU A 88 5.23 0.88 -22.02
C GLU A 88 6.00 -0.44 -22.19
N LYS A 89 7.31 -0.29 -22.41
CA LYS A 89 8.19 -1.26 -23.07
C LYS A 89 8.68 -2.42 -22.18
N SER A 90 8.26 -2.53 -20.92
CA SER A 90 8.65 -3.67 -20.07
C SER A 90 7.62 -3.91 -18.97
N LEU A 91 7.03 -5.11 -18.98
CA LEU A 91 6.22 -5.64 -17.90
C LEU A 91 7.07 -5.76 -16.63
N LEU A 92 6.82 -4.91 -15.63
CA LEU A 92 7.50 -4.99 -14.32
C LEU A 92 7.03 -6.23 -13.55
N GLU A 93 5.73 -6.48 -13.53
CA GLU A 93 5.17 -7.61 -12.80
C GLU A 93 3.88 -8.12 -13.44
N ASN A 94 3.70 -9.45 -13.53
CA ASN A 94 2.44 -10.07 -13.94
C ASN A 94 1.95 -11.00 -12.84
N PHE A 95 0.74 -10.75 -12.37
CA PHE A 95 0.10 -11.56 -11.35
C PHE A 95 -1.42 -11.41 -11.37
N GLU A 96 -2.06 -12.40 -10.75
CA GLU A 96 -3.44 -12.33 -10.30
C GLU A 96 -3.51 -13.00 -8.92
N TYR A 97 -3.92 -12.24 -7.91
CA TYR A 97 -4.02 -12.70 -6.54
C TYR A 97 -5.43 -12.49 -6.02
N HIS A 98 -5.94 -13.51 -5.34
CA HIS A 98 -7.23 -13.50 -4.67
C HIS A 98 -6.94 -13.50 -3.18
N VAL A 99 -7.33 -12.44 -2.48
CA VAL A 99 -7.07 -12.28 -1.05
C VAL A 99 -8.41 -12.22 -0.33
N SER A 100 -8.57 -12.99 0.74
CA SER A 100 -9.81 -12.94 1.51
C SER A 100 -9.95 -11.59 2.21
N TRP A 101 -11.17 -11.09 2.38
CA TRP A 101 -11.41 -9.85 3.13
C TRP A 101 -10.86 -9.89 4.55
N GLU A 102 -10.88 -11.06 5.21
CA GLU A 102 -10.25 -11.24 6.52
C GLU A 102 -8.76 -10.86 6.49
N GLN A 103 -8.01 -11.31 5.48
CA GLN A 103 -6.59 -10.97 5.36
C GLN A 103 -6.39 -9.49 5.03
N VAL A 104 -7.23 -8.93 4.14
CA VAL A 104 -7.18 -7.48 3.82
C VAL A 104 -7.40 -6.64 5.07
N HIS A 105 -8.42 -6.97 5.89
CA HIS A 105 -8.70 -6.27 7.14
C HIS A 105 -7.57 -6.44 8.16
N ASN A 106 -6.98 -7.62 8.26
CA ASN A 106 -5.84 -7.86 9.14
C ASN A 106 -4.61 -7.05 8.73
N VAL A 107 -4.32 -6.94 7.43
CA VAL A 107 -3.23 -6.10 6.92
C VAL A 107 -3.53 -4.61 7.14
N ALA A 108 -4.75 -4.17 6.85
CA ALA A 108 -5.18 -2.79 7.08
C ALA A 108 -5.07 -2.40 8.57
N ALA A 109 -5.50 -3.28 9.48
CA ALA A 109 -5.38 -3.07 10.92
C ALA A 109 -3.92 -2.99 11.38
N GLN A 110 -3.04 -3.84 10.84
CA GLN A 110 -1.60 -3.80 11.13
C GLN A 110 -0.96 -2.48 10.70
N ILE A 111 -1.23 -2.04 9.46
CA ILE A 111 -0.69 -0.78 8.93
C ILE A 111 -1.21 0.41 9.75
N LYS A 112 -2.53 0.50 9.96
CA LYS A 112 -3.15 1.57 10.74
C LYS A 112 -2.60 1.60 12.16
N GLY A 113 -2.51 0.44 12.82
CA GLY A 113 -1.99 0.32 14.18
C GLY A 113 -0.54 0.79 14.29
N TYR A 114 0.30 0.43 13.33
CA TYR A 114 1.70 0.87 13.30
C TYR A 114 1.83 2.38 13.11
N ILE A 115 1.08 2.95 12.16
CA ILE A 115 1.09 4.39 11.88
C ILE A 115 0.60 5.19 13.09
N MET A 116 -0.49 4.74 13.73
CA MET A 116 -1.00 5.39 14.95
C MET A 116 0.03 5.38 16.09
N GLN A 117 0.78 4.29 16.25
CA GLN A 117 1.88 4.24 17.24
C GLN A 117 3.00 5.24 16.91
N LEU A 118 3.32 5.42 15.62
CA LEU A 118 4.32 6.40 15.20
C LEU A 118 3.86 7.83 15.45
N ILE A 119 2.60 8.15 15.13
CA ILE A 119 1.99 9.46 15.41
C ILE A 119 2.04 9.76 16.91
N GLN A 120 1.67 8.79 17.75
CA GLN A 120 1.68 8.97 19.20
C GLN A 120 3.10 9.20 19.76
N LYS A 121 4.10 8.50 19.22
CA LYS A 121 5.51 8.64 19.63
C LYS A 121 6.15 9.93 19.11
N ASN A 122 5.68 10.45 17.99
CA ASN A 122 6.26 11.59 17.28
C ASN A 122 5.17 12.62 16.92
N PRO A 123 4.55 13.25 17.94
CA PRO A 123 3.44 14.17 17.70
C PRO A 123 3.89 15.38 16.86
N GLY A 124 3.10 15.71 15.84
CA GLY A 124 3.39 16.82 14.93
C GLY A 124 4.44 16.51 13.86
N THR A 125 4.98 15.29 13.83
CA THR A 125 5.89 14.85 12.76
C THR A 125 5.07 14.35 11.58
N MET A 126 5.42 14.83 10.38
CA MET A 126 4.85 14.35 9.11
C MET A 126 5.26 12.89 8.86
N LEU A 127 4.32 12.04 8.46
CA LEU A 127 4.57 10.65 8.08
C LEU A 127 4.26 10.47 6.59
N MET A 128 5.13 9.78 5.86
CA MET A 128 4.98 9.60 4.40
C MET A 128 5.15 8.13 4.02
N SER A 129 4.49 7.68 2.95
CA SER A 129 4.85 6.41 2.30
C SER A 129 6.16 6.58 1.52
N GLY A 130 7.16 5.75 1.79
CA GLY A 130 8.49 5.89 1.18
C GLY A 130 9.24 7.16 1.62
N THR A 131 10.35 7.44 0.95
CA THR A 131 11.30 8.49 1.35
C THR A 131 10.72 9.92 1.30
N ILE A 132 9.91 10.23 0.28
CA ILE A 132 9.41 11.58 -0.02
C ILE A 132 7.94 11.57 -0.47
N GLY A 133 7.17 10.56 -0.04
CA GLY A 133 5.78 10.38 -0.47
C GLY A 133 4.91 11.64 -0.32
N GLU A 134 3.97 11.82 -1.25
CA GLU A 134 3.21 13.07 -1.38
C GLU A 134 2.10 13.22 -0.32
N VAL A 135 1.68 12.12 0.32
CA VAL A 135 0.57 12.11 1.28
C VAL A 135 1.09 12.06 2.71
N ASP A 136 0.63 13.01 3.53
CA ASP A 136 0.87 12.99 4.96
C ASP A 136 -0.07 11.99 5.66
N LEU A 137 0.47 10.82 5.97
CA LEU A 137 -0.21 9.74 6.65
C LEU A 137 -0.63 10.11 8.09
N SER A 138 -0.01 11.14 8.69
CA SER A 138 -0.39 11.59 10.04
C SER A 138 -1.77 12.27 10.06
N ASN A 139 -2.16 12.90 8.96
CA ASN A 139 -3.48 13.52 8.78
C ASN A 139 -4.50 12.53 8.21
N PHE A 140 -4.05 11.55 7.42
CA PHE A 140 -4.91 10.57 6.75
C PHE A 140 -5.79 9.74 7.72
N PHE A 141 -5.28 9.45 8.93
CA PHE A 141 -6.00 8.68 9.95
C PHE A 141 -6.61 9.53 11.07
N THR A 142 -6.45 10.85 11.03
CA THR A 142 -6.97 11.77 12.06
C THR A 142 -8.16 12.59 11.55
N GLU A 143 -8.28 12.82 10.24
CA GLU A 143 -9.51 13.31 9.63
C GLU A 143 -10.52 12.17 9.45
N GLU A 144 -11.82 12.48 9.60
CA GLU A 144 -13.00 11.61 9.68
C GLU A 144 -13.16 10.56 8.56
N ASN A 145 -12.28 9.56 8.50
CA ASN A 145 -12.49 8.30 7.77
C ASN A 145 -12.91 7.19 8.75
N SER A 146 -13.64 7.58 9.80
CA SER A 146 -14.19 6.72 10.85
C SER A 146 -15.71 6.62 10.78
N GLU A 147 -16.25 6.49 9.57
CA GLU A 147 -17.62 6.03 9.33
C GLU A 147 -17.61 4.68 8.61
#